data_AF-A0A2E6H1A2-F1
#
_entry.id   AF-A0A2E6H1A2-F1
#
_cell.length_a   1.000
_cell.length_b   1.000
_cell.length_c   1.000
_cell.angle_alpha   90.00
_cell.angle_beta   90.00
_cell.angle_gamma   90.00
#
_symmetry.space_group_name_H-M   'P 1'
#
loop_
_entity.id
_entity.type
_entity.pdbx_description
1 polymer ?
#
loop_
_entity_poly.entity_id
_entity_poly.type
_entity_poly.pdbx_seq_one_letter_code
_entity_poly.pdbx_strand_id
1 'polypeptide(L)' 'MIEGIKITKVRPMTSAELKREYWDNDENNPVYVLELDNGCQIFASRDYEGNGGGALFGYDSKANKAFTIAVG' A
#
# COMPACT_ATOMS: atom_id res chain seq x y z
N MET A 1 -6.51 15.11 -4.39
CA MET A 1 -6.85 14.95 -5.82
C MET A 1 -5.70 14.16 -6.45
N ILE A 2 -5.98 12.95 -6.95
CA ILE A 2 -4.94 11.99 -7.42
C ILE A 2 -5.18 11.52 -8.86
N GLU A 3 -6.19 12.04 -9.54
CA GLU A 3 -6.51 11.66 -10.92
C GLU A 3 -5.39 12.06 -11.88
N GLY A 4 -5.03 11.17 -12.80
CA GLY A 4 -3.96 11.40 -13.79
C GLY A 4 -2.54 11.33 -13.24
N ILE A 5 -2.37 11.15 -11.92
CA ILE A 5 -1.07 11.12 -11.26
C ILE A 5 -0.42 9.73 -11.37
N LYS A 6 0.88 9.70 -11.66
CA LYS A 6 1.62 8.45 -11.84
C LYS A 6 2.11 7.89 -10.51
N ILE A 7 1.98 6.58 -10.34
CA ILE A 7 2.70 5.82 -9.30
C ILE A 7 4.16 5.71 -9.72
N THR A 8 5.07 6.21 -8.89
CA THR A 8 6.52 6.22 -9.13
C THR A 8 7.25 5.13 -8.35
N LYS A 9 6.70 4.69 -7.22
CA LYS A 9 7.30 3.66 -6.38
C LYS A 9 6.25 2.83 -5.64
N VAL A 10 6.59 1.56 -5.43
CA VAL A 10 5.87 0.63 -4.56
C VAL A 10 6.88 0.09 -3.54
N ARG A 11 6.60 0.25 -2.24
CA ARG A 11 7.52 -0.18 -1.17
C ARG A 11 6.76 -0.44 0.13
N PRO A 12 7.35 -1.18 1.09
CA PRO A 12 6.85 -1.19 2.46
C PRO A 12 6.94 0.22 3.09
N MET A 13 6.06 0.47 4.07
CA MET A 13 6.16 1.61 4.97
C MET A 13 7.46 1.56 5.77
N THR A 14 8.02 2.73 6.02
CA THR A 14 9.13 2.92 6.96
C THR A 14 8.62 2.86 8.40
N SER A 15 9.51 2.61 9.36
CA SER A 15 9.16 2.64 10.79
C SER A 15 8.59 3.99 11.24
N ALA A 16 9.02 5.09 10.61
CA ALA A 16 8.50 6.43 10.89
C ALA A 16 7.05 6.60 10.39
N GLU A 17 6.71 6.02 9.24
CA GLU A 17 5.36 6.03 8.68
C GLU A 17 4.42 5.14 9.49
N LEU A 18 4.84 3.90 9.82
CA LEU A 18 4.06 3.01 10.69
C LEU A 18 3.74 3.67 12.04
N LYS A 19 4.73 4.32 12.65
CA LYS A 19 4.55 5.07 13.89
C LYS A 19 3.56 6.24 13.73
N ARG A 20 3.60 6.95 12.60
CA ARG A 20 2.69 8.08 12.32
C ARG A 20 1.24 7.62 12.20
N GLU A 21 1.02 6.46 11.58
CA GLU A 21 -0.32 5.89 11.38
C GLU A 21 -0.80 5.00 12.55
N TYR A 22 0.01 4.84 13.61
CA TYR A 22 -0.24 3.94 14.74
C TYR A 22 -0.42 2.47 14.32
N TRP A 23 0.38 2.02 13.37
CA TRP A 23 0.32 0.66 12.83
C TRP A 23 1.39 -0.25 13.39
N ASP A 24 1.04 -1.54 13.46
CA ASP A 24 1.95 -2.59 13.87
C ASP A 24 3.03 -2.81 12.80
N ASN A 25 4.26 -3.03 13.27
CA ASN A 25 5.37 -3.43 12.42
C ASN A 25 5.40 -4.96 12.30
N ASP A 26 4.58 -5.51 11.42
CA ASP A 26 4.59 -6.94 11.09
C ASP A 26 5.45 -7.19 9.85
N GLU A 27 6.61 -7.81 10.04
CA GLU A 27 7.53 -8.15 8.95
C GLU A 27 6.98 -9.24 8.03
N ASN A 28 6.05 -10.08 8.50
CA ASN A 28 5.41 -11.10 7.68
C ASN A 28 4.23 -10.54 6.87
N ASN A 29 3.70 -9.40 7.28
CA ASN A 29 2.63 -8.70 6.60
C ASN A 29 2.93 -7.18 6.51
N PRO A 30 3.99 -6.80 5.78
CA PRO A 30 4.40 -5.41 5.72
C PRO A 30 3.35 -4.58 4.98
N VAL A 31 3.12 -3.37 5.46
CA VAL A 31 2.16 -2.47 4.81
C VAL A 31 2.81 -1.75 3.65
N TYR A 32 2.22 -1.87 2.46
CA TYR A 32 2.77 -1.23 1.27
C TYR A 32 2.17 0.14 0.99
N VAL A 33 3.02 1.04 0.53
CA VAL A 33 2.67 2.38 0.07
C VAL A 33 2.98 2.52 -1.42
N LEU A 34 2.03 3.10 -2.14
CA LEU A 34 2.18 3.60 -3.51
C LEU A 34 2.56 5.08 -3.42
N GLU A 35 3.78 5.42 -3.83
CA GLU A 35 4.21 6.81 -3.91
C GLU A 35 3.83 7.39 -5.27
N LEU A 36 3.16 8.53 -5.23
CA LEU A 36 2.74 9.28 -6.41
C LEU A 36 3.77 10.34 -6.79
N ASP A 37 3.84 10.73 -8.07
CA ASP A 37 4.80 11.74 -8.57
C ASP A 37 4.66 13.12 -7.90
N ASN A 38 3.47 13.43 -7.38
CA ASN A 38 3.16 14.66 -6.66
C ASN A 38 3.46 14.58 -5.14
N GLY A 39 4.08 13.49 -4.69
CA GLY A 39 4.44 13.26 -3.29
C GLY A 39 3.30 12.69 -2.43
N CYS A 40 2.11 12.45 -2.98
CA CYS A 40 1.05 11.76 -2.26
C CYS A 40 1.40 10.29 -2.03
N GLN A 41 0.84 9.72 -0.97
CA GLN A 41 1.01 8.33 -0.57
C GLN A 41 -0.37 7.66 -0.49
N ILE A 42 -0.48 6.47 -1.08
CA ILE A 42 -1.69 5.64 -0.97
C ILE A 42 -1.31 4.31 -0.34
N PHE A 43 -2.09 3.89 0.64
CA PHE A 43 -1.96 2.61 1.33
C PHE A 43 -3.35 2.14 1.75
N ALA A 44 -3.57 0.83 1.81
CA ALA A 44 -4.83 0.28 2.30
C ALA A 44 -4.82 0.27 3.82
N SER A 45 -5.82 0.88 4.46
CA SER A 45 -6.08 0.68 5.88
C SER A 45 -6.87 -0.60 6.08
N ARG A 46 -6.56 -1.35 7.14
CA ARG A 46 -7.45 -2.38 7.67
C ARG A 46 -8.45 -1.70 8.63
N ASP A 47 -9.75 -1.99 8.51
CA ASP A 47 -10.78 -1.52 9.45
C ASP A 47 -10.98 -2.51 10.62
N TYR A 48 -11.53 -2.02 11.74
CA TYR A 48 -11.81 -2.50 13.12
C TYR A 48 -11.23 -3.82 13.70
N GLU A 49 -10.52 -4.64 12.94
CA GLU A 49 -9.96 -5.94 13.34
C GLU A 49 -8.44 -5.89 13.60
N GLY A 50 -7.78 -4.74 13.46
CA GLY A 50 -6.35 -4.59 13.80
C GLY A 50 -5.69 -3.29 13.32
N ASN A 51 -4.56 -2.93 13.93
CA ASN A 51 -3.77 -1.75 13.60
C ASN A 51 -2.75 -2.08 12.50
N GLY A 52 -3.15 -1.97 11.24
CA GLY A 52 -2.20 -2.20 10.16
C GLY A 52 -2.78 -2.04 8.75
N GLY A 53 -1.97 -2.49 7.80
CA GLY A 53 -2.31 -2.44 6.38
C GLY A 53 -3.39 -3.43 6.00
N GLY A 54 -4.27 -2.98 5.10
CA GLY A 54 -5.12 -3.83 4.31
C GLY A 54 -4.39 -4.39 3.08
N ALA A 55 -5.11 -5.17 2.28
CA ALA A 55 -4.57 -5.71 1.04
C ALA A 55 -4.83 -4.78 -0.15
N LEU A 56 -3.82 -4.59 -1.00
CA LEU A 56 -3.94 -3.90 -2.28
C LEU A 56 -3.99 -4.93 -3.41
N PHE A 57 -5.03 -4.86 -4.23
CA PHE A 57 -5.22 -5.73 -5.38
C PHE A 57 -5.14 -4.93 -6.68
N GLY A 58 -4.70 -5.60 -7.74
CA GLY A 58 -4.70 -5.06 -9.08
C GLY A 58 -5.14 -6.10 -10.10
N TYR A 59 -5.55 -5.62 -11.26
CA TYR A 59 -5.91 -6.45 -12.39
C TYR A 59 -5.27 -5.87 -13.66
N ASP A 60 -4.43 -6.68 -14.30
CA ASP A 60 -3.90 -6.36 -15.61
C ASP A 60 -4.86 -6.91 -16.67
N SER A 61 -5.62 -6.01 -17.29
CA SER A 61 -6.58 -6.35 -18.34
C SER A 61 -5.92 -6.83 -19.63
N LYS A 62 -4.67 -6.43 -19.90
CA LYS A 62 -3.93 -6.89 -21.09
C LYS A 62 -3.47 -8.32 -20.91
N ALA A 63 -3.00 -8.66 -19.72
CA ALA A 63 -2.61 -10.03 -19.36
C ALA A 63 -3.79 -10.90 -18.91
N ASN A 64 -4.98 -10.31 -18.74
CA ASN A 64 -6.15 -10.93 -18.12
C ASN A 64 -5.80 -11.63 -16.78
N LYS A 65 -5.07 -10.93 -15.92
CA LYS A 65 -4.49 -11.51 -14.71
C LYS A 65 -4.64 -10.59 -13.51
N ALA A 66 -5.17 -11.14 -12.41
CA ALA A 66 -5.17 -10.50 -11.11
C ALA A 66 -3.79 -10.61 -10.45
N PHE A 67 -3.41 -9.59 -9.68
CA PHE A 67 -2.21 -9.58 -8.87
C PHE A 67 -2.47 -8.88 -7.54
N THR A 68 -1.64 -9.18 -6.56
CA THR A 68 -1.62 -8.49 -5.28
C THR A 68 -0.40 -7.60 -5.23
N ILE A 69 -0.59 -6.37 -4.77
CA ILE A 69 0.50 -5.49 -4.40
C ILE A 69 0.74 -5.81 -2.94
N ALA A 70 1.52 -6.88 -2.74
CA ALA A 70 1.82 -7.57 -1.48
C ALA A 70 0.85 -8.68 -1.07
N VAL A 71 1.23 -9.90 -1.43
CA VAL A 71 1.17 -11.06 -0.53
C VAL A 71 2.50 -11.79 -0.74
N GLY A 72 3.21 -12.12 0.33
CA GLY A 72 4.33 -13.07 0.27
C GLY A 72 3.86 -14.43 -0.24
#